data_AF-A0A3M0Y9E2-F1
#
_entry.id   AF-A0A3M0Y9E2-F1
#
_cell.length_a   1.000
_cell.length_b   1.000
_cell.length_c   1.000
_cell.angle_alpha   90.00
_cell.angle_beta   90.00
_cell.angle_gamma   90.00
#
_symmetry.space_group_name_H-M   'P 1'
#
loop_
_entity.id
_entity.type
_entity.pdbx_description
1 polymer ?
#
loop_
_entity_poly.entity_id
_entity_poly.type
_entity_poly.pdbx_seq_one_letter_code
_entity_poly.pdbx_strand_id
1 'polypeptide(L)'
;MSKQGNPIPTPPFWGSRVIERVPLPAVVPYINRSALYKFQWGFRSQGMSPEAYRAWARLEVDPILNRLVRESEEKGILRPQAVYGYFPCQSEGNDLI
;
A
#
# COMPACT_ATOMS: atom_id res chain seq x y z
N MET A 1 -15.69 36.55 -10.23
CA MET A 1 -14.64 35.50 -10.18
C MET A 1 -15.27 34.18 -10.58
N SER A 2 -15.06 33.74 -11.83
CA SER A 2 -15.68 32.53 -12.35
C SER A 2 -15.06 31.30 -11.68
N LYS A 3 -15.82 30.65 -10.78
CA LYS A 3 -15.58 29.23 -10.46
C LYS A 3 -15.77 28.46 -11.77
N GLN A 4 -14.69 28.20 -12.49
CA GLN A 4 -14.72 27.23 -13.58
C GLN A 4 -15.23 25.91 -12.97
N GLY A 5 -16.38 25.47 -13.47
CA GLY A 5 -17.11 24.32 -12.96
C GLY A 5 -16.26 23.08 -13.08
N ASN A 6 -15.63 22.67 -11.98
CA ASN A 6 -14.98 21.39 -11.89
C ASN A 6 -16.08 20.39 -11.53
N PRO A 7 -16.59 19.59 -12.48
CA PRO A 7 -17.70 18.69 -12.21
C PRO A 7 -17.26 17.69 -11.14
N ILE A 8 -18.11 17.51 -10.11
CA ILE A 8 -17.87 16.50 -9.08
C ILE A 8 -18.01 15.13 -9.75
N PRO A 9 -16.97 14.27 -9.68
CA PRO A 9 -17.06 12.94 -10.27
C PRO A 9 -18.14 12.14 -9.55
N THR A 10 -18.99 11.48 -10.33
CA THR A 10 -19.93 10.50 -9.76
C THR A 10 -19.14 9.25 -9.39
N PRO A 11 -19.24 8.77 -8.13
CA PRO A 11 -18.53 7.56 -7.75
C PRO A 11 -19.13 6.35 -8.46
N PRO A 12 -18.38 5.24 -8.59
CA PRO A 12 -18.89 4.02 -9.19
C PRO A 12 -20.05 3.38 -8.41
N PHE A 13 -20.19 3.71 -7.12
CA PHE A 13 -21.30 3.31 -6.24
C PHE A 13 -21.37 4.22 -5.00
N TRP A 14 -22.48 4.19 -4.27
CA TRP A 14 -22.61 4.79 -2.94
C TRP A 14 -22.68 3.72 -1.85
N GLY A 15 -22.26 4.06 -0.64
CA GLY A 15 -22.20 3.17 0.51
C GLY A 15 -20.87 2.40 0.60
N SER A 16 -20.86 1.33 1.39
CA SER A 16 -19.67 0.50 1.60
C SER A 16 -19.65 -0.75 0.70
N ARG A 17 -18.44 -1.20 0.43
CA ARG A 17 -18.10 -2.48 -0.22
C ARG A 17 -17.06 -3.18 0.61
N VAL A 18 -17.19 -4.50 0.69
CA VAL A 18 -16.24 -5.37 1.37
C VAL A 18 -15.44 -6.13 0.32
N ILE A 19 -14.13 -6.18 0.52
CA ILE A 19 -13.22 -7.05 -0.20
C ILE A 19 -12.79 -8.13 0.79
N GLU A 20 -13.44 -9.28 0.69
CA GLU A 20 -13.23 -10.40 1.63
C GLU A 20 -11.90 -11.12 1.40
N ARG A 21 -11.29 -10.96 0.22
CA ARG A 21 -10.00 -11.55 -0.10
C ARG A 21 -9.25 -10.71 -1.12
N VAL A 22 -8.06 -10.27 -0.75
CA VAL A 22 -7.08 -9.71 -1.69
C VAL A 22 -5.92 -10.70 -1.84
N PRO A 23 -5.56 -11.13 -3.06
CA PRO A 23 -4.35 -11.91 -3.28
C PRO A 23 -3.13 -11.18 -2.74
N LEU A 24 -2.28 -11.86 -1.95
CA LEU A 24 -1.15 -11.20 -1.30
C LEU A 24 -0.17 -10.57 -2.31
N PRO A 25 0.15 -11.19 -3.47
CA PRO A 25 0.98 -10.59 -4.50
C PRO A 25 0.43 -9.28 -5.05
N ALA A 26 -0.89 -9.05 -5.00
CA ALA A 26 -1.49 -7.81 -5.48
C ALA A 26 -1.15 -6.62 -4.58
N VAL A 27 -0.86 -6.85 -3.29
CA VAL A 27 -0.49 -5.79 -2.34
C VAL A 27 1.02 -5.59 -2.19
N VAL A 28 1.83 -6.58 -2.55
CA VAL A 28 3.31 -6.53 -2.42
C VAL A 28 3.97 -5.32 -3.11
N PRO A 29 3.55 -4.88 -4.31
CA PRO A 29 4.12 -3.69 -4.95
C PRO A 29 3.96 -2.40 -4.14
N TYR A 30 2.97 -2.35 -3.24
CA TYR A 30 2.66 -1.18 -2.42
C TYR A 30 3.44 -1.16 -1.09
N ILE A 31 4.27 -2.17 -0.82
CA ILE A 31 5.14 -2.19 0.35
C ILE A 31 6.25 -1.14 0.17
N ASN A 32 6.39 -0.25 1.16
CA ASN A 32 7.56 0.61 1.26
C ASN A 32 8.79 -0.22 1.68
N ARG A 33 9.47 -0.81 0.70
CA ARG A 33 10.63 -1.68 0.91
C ARG A 33 11.79 -0.97 1.61
N SER A 34 11.98 0.33 1.36
CA SER A 34 13.02 1.11 2.04
C SER A 34 12.80 1.15 3.56
N ALA A 35 11.56 1.37 4.00
CA ALA A 35 11.21 1.40 5.40
C ALA A 35 11.26 0.00 6.03
N LEU A 36 10.70 -1.00 5.33
CA LEU A 36 10.72 -2.40 5.76
C LEU A 36 12.16 -2.88 5.99
N TYR A 37 13.03 -2.73 5.00
CA TYR A 37 14.38 -3.30 5.07
C TYR A 37 15.25 -2.59 6.11
N LYS A 38 15.23 -1.25 6.16
CA LYS A 38 16.09 -0.49 7.06
C LYS A 38 15.61 -0.50 8.51
N PHE A 39 14.33 -0.21 8.74
CA PHE A 39 13.82 0.04 10.09
C PHE A 39 13.22 -1.20 10.73
N GLN A 40 12.46 -2.00 9.97
CA GLN A 40 11.76 -3.15 10.54
C GLN A 40 12.65 -4.40 10.55
N TRP A 41 13.45 -4.62 9.51
CA TRP A 41 14.33 -5.78 9.38
C TRP A 41 15.79 -5.49 9.74
N GLY A 42 16.15 -4.21 9.91
CA GLY A 42 17.46 -3.81 10.42
C GLY A 42 18.62 -3.93 9.41
N PHE A 43 18.34 -4.06 8.11
CA PHE A 43 19.37 -4.08 7.07
C PHE A 43 19.99 -2.69 6.89
N ARG A 44 21.12 -2.46 7.55
CA ARG A 44 21.86 -1.18 7.50
C ARG A 44 22.66 -1.06 6.21
N SER A 45 22.86 0.17 5.75
CA SER A 45 23.64 0.43 4.53
C SER A 45 25.15 0.25 4.71
N GLN A 46 25.67 0.19 5.93
CA GLN A 46 27.10 -0.05 6.22
C GLN A 46 28.06 0.83 5.37
N GLY A 47 27.72 2.11 5.18
CA GLY A 47 28.52 3.05 4.39
C GLY A 47 28.32 2.98 2.87
N MET A 48 27.47 2.09 2.35
CA MET A 48 27.09 2.06 0.94
C MET A 48 26.38 3.36 0.51
N SER A 49 26.60 3.77 -0.74
CA SER A 49 25.76 4.79 -1.38
C SER A 49 24.30 4.32 -1.46
N PRO A 50 23.33 5.23 -1.59
CA PRO A 50 21.93 4.86 -1.78
C PRO A 50 21.71 3.91 -2.97
N GLU A 51 22.43 4.10 -4.08
CA GLU A 51 22.37 3.29 -5.29
C GLU A 51 22.89 1.88 -5.05
N ALA A 52 24.07 1.78 -4.40
CA ALA A 52 24.70 0.51 -4.06
C ALA A 52 23.83 -0.28 -3.07
N TYR A 53 23.26 0.39 -2.06
CA TYR A 53 22.33 -0.24 -1.12
C TYR A 53 21.08 -0.77 -1.83
N ARG A 54 20.50 -0.03 -2.77
CA ARG A 54 19.34 -0.50 -3.55
C ARG A 54 19.68 -1.71 -4.42
N ALA A 55 20.86 -1.74 -5.03
CA ALA A 55 21.31 -2.88 -5.83
C ALA A 55 21.53 -4.13 -4.96
N TRP A 56 22.23 -3.97 -3.83
CA TRP A 56 22.44 -5.01 -2.84
C TRP A 56 21.11 -5.54 -2.28
N ALA A 57 20.18 -4.65 -1.90
CA ALA A 57 18.88 -5.06 -1.36
C ALA A 57 18.06 -5.87 -2.36
N ARG A 58 18.10 -5.53 -3.66
CA ARG A 58 17.44 -6.32 -4.71
C ARG A 58 18.03 -7.73 -4.85
N LEU A 59 19.33 -7.88 -4.60
CA LEU A 59 20.00 -9.16 -4.74
C LEU A 59 19.82 -10.03 -3.48
N GLU A 60 20.01 -9.44 -2.30
CA GLU A 60 20.13 -10.19 -1.04
C GLU A 60 18.85 -10.18 -0.19
N VAL A 61 18.07 -9.10 -0.25
CA VAL A 61 16.92 -8.89 0.67
C VAL A 61 15.58 -9.19 -0.01
N ASP A 62 15.39 -8.79 -1.26
CA ASP A 62 14.17 -9.09 -2.02
C ASP A 62 13.82 -10.59 -2.06
N PRO A 63 14.79 -11.54 -2.20
CA PRO A 63 14.47 -12.97 -2.13
C PRO A 63 13.85 -13.41 -0.79
N ILE A 64 14.22 -12.76 0.32
CA ILE A 64 13.64 -13.03 1.64
C ILE A 64 12.17 -12.61 1.65
N LEU A 65 11.86 -11.39 1.19
CA LEU A 65 10.49 -10.90 1.06
C LEU A 65 9.65 -11.83 0.17
N ASN A 66 10.18 -12.19 -1.01
CA ASN A 66 9.48 -13.06 -1.94
C ASN A 66 9.18 -14.44 -1.35
N ARG A 67 10.15 -15.02 -0.62
CA ARG A 67 9.96 -16.30 0.08
C ARG A 67 8.86 -16.19 1.15
N LEU A 68 8.89 -15.13 1.96
CA LEU A 68 7.90 -14.93 3.04
C LEU A 68 6.50 -14.69 2.49
N VAL A 69 6.37 -13.93 1.41
CA VAL A 69 5.09 -13.73 0.71
C VAL A 69 4.55 -15.06 0.20
N ARG A 70 5.38 -15.83 -0.50
CA ARG A 70 4.97 -17.14 -1.04
C ARG A 70 4.53 -18.09 0.06
N GLU A 71 5.35 -18.22 1.11
CA GLU A 71 5.05 -19.05 2.28
C GLU A 71 3.75 -18.62 2.97
N SER A 72 3.52 -17.30 3.06
CA SER A 72 2.30 -16.76 3.66
C SER A 72 1.05 -17.07 2.86
N GLU A 73 1.15 -17.10 1.53
CA GLU A 73 0.05 -17.54 0.67
C GLU A 73 -0.20 -19.03 0.75
N GLU A 74 0.85 -19.84 0.56
CA GLU A 74 0.75 -21.32 0.55
C GLU A 74 0.15 -21.86 1.85
N LYS A 75 0.53 -21.26 2.98
CA LYS A 75 0.07 -21.67 4.31
C LYS A 75 -1.16 -20.89 4.79
N GLY A 76 -1.63 -19.91 4.02
CA GLY A 76 -2.77 -19.06 4.41
C GLY A 76 -2.54 -18.26 5.69
N ILE A 77 -1.29 -17.87 5.98
CA ILE A 77 -0.88 -17.09 7.16
C ILE A 77 -1.45 -15.67 7.08
N LEU A 78 -1.35 -15.05 5.91
CA LEU A 78 -1.86 -13.71 5.66
C LEU A 78 -3.13 -13.78 4.82
N ARG A 79 -4.18 -13.09 5.28
CA ARG A 79 -5.48 -13.00 4.61
C ARG A 79 -5.89 -11.54 4.53
N PRO A 80 -5.39 -10.76 3.56
CA PRO A 80 -5.70 -9.35 3.47
C PRO A 80 -7.17 -9.14 3.06
N GLN A 81 -7.83 -8.24 3.77
CA GLN A 81 -9.24 -7.87 3.59
C GLN A 81 -9.36 -6.36 3.72
N ALA A 82 -10.39 -5.78 3.10
CA ALA A 82 -10.64 -4.35 3.16
C ALA A 82 -12.12 -4.02 3.14
N VAL A 83 -12.47 -2.86 3.69
CA VAL A 83 -13.77 -2.21 3.49
C VAL A 83 -13.51 -0.82 2.97
N TYR A 84 -14.22 -0.42 1.93
CA TYR A 84 -14.10 0.90 1.32
C TYR A 84 -15.47 1.40 0.88
N GLY A 85 -15.62 2.70 0.69
CA GLY A 85 -16.90 3.26 0.31
C GLY A 85 -16.82 4.70 -0.16
N TYR A 86 -17.89 5.13 -0.82
CA TYR A 86 -18.12 6.51 -1.21
C TYR A 86 -19.41 6.96 -0.56
N PHE A 87 -19.41 8.16 0.02
CA PHE A 87 -20.55 8.74 0.72
C PHE A 87 -20.72 10.19 0.27
N PRO A 88 -21.97 10.68 0.12
CA PRO A 88 -22.20 12.09 -0.12
C PRO A 88 -21.54 12.88 1.01
N CYS A 89 -20.81 13.93 0.65
CA CYS A 89 -20.16 14.79 1.64
C CYS A 89 -20.15 16.24 1.17
N GLN A 90 -20.10 17.15 2.13
CA GLN A 90 -19.97 18.58 1.92
C GLN A 90 -19.20 19.21 3.08
N SER A 91 -18.64 20.40 2.85
CA SER A 91 -17.96 21.15 3.90
C SER A 91 -18.93 22.01 4.70
N GLU A 92 -18.80 22.02 6.02
CA GLU A 92 -19.39 23.04 6.90
C GLU A 92 -18.26 23.69 7.72
N GLY A 93 -17.82 24.88 7.29
CA GLY A 93 -16.62 25.49 7.86
C GLY A 93 -15.38 24.62 7.62
N ASN A 94 -14.80 24.09 8.70
CA ASN A 94 -13.65 23.16 8.66
C ASN A 94 -14.07 21.68 8.78
N ASP A 95 -15.37 21.41 8.90
CA ASP A 95 -15.90 20.07 9.06
C ASP A 95 -16.27 19.46 7.70
N LEU A 96 -16.14 18.13 7.62
CA LEU A 96 -16.66 17.31 6.53
C LEU A 96 -17.90 16.58 7.05
N ILE A 97 -19.06 16.95 6.52
CA ILE A 97 -20.36 16.35 6.85
C ILE A 97 -20.92 15.55 5.68
#